data_AF-A0A821S4C4-F1
#
_entry.id   AF-A0A821S4C4-F1
#
_cell.length_a   1.000
_cell.length_b   1.000
_cell.length_c   1.000
_cell.angle_alpha   90.00
_cell.angle_beta   90.00
_cell.angle_gamma   90.00
#
_symmetry.space_group_name_H-M   'P 1'
#
loop_
_entity.id
_entity.type
_entity.pdbx_description
1 polymer ?
#
loop_
_entity_poly.entity_id
_entity_poly.type
_entity_poly.pdbx_seq_one_letter_code
_entity_poly.pdbx_strand_id
1 'polypeptide(L)'
;MRNITISLEEPLTQTYMAHAALLAVKLLALSPIAAFTWVNKGLFPNTDIIRRAYLSELKNLAPFWIVGALYVTTGPSVPLGKTLIRAYTISRVCVVLGYATKPIPALISDLALITSYFINSYMSVCVIYKYKDCLYRFVSFNTFKLVSGSVRCQNVGVHWIVHSSIASLNNI
;
A
#
# COMPACT_ATOMS: atom_id res chain seq x y z
N MET A 1 -11.76 14.98 -17.12
CA MET A 1 -10.98 14.07 -16.26
C MET A 1 -11.60 14.15 -14.88
N ARG A 2 -11.98 13.03 -14.24
CA ARG A 2 -12.40 13.08 -12.83
C ARG A 2 -11.19 13.53 -12.03
N ASN A 3 -11.30 14.65 -11.33
CA ASN A 3 -10.21 15.16 -10.51
C ASN A 3 -10.16 14.30 -9.23
N ILE A 4 -9.15 13.44 -9.12
CA ILE A 4 -8.98 12.56 -7.95
C ILE A 4 -8.22 13.39 -6.92
N THR A 5 -8.93 13.97 -5.97
CA THR A 5 -8.33 14.68 -4.84
C THR A 5 -8.22 13.70 -3.68
N ILE A 6 -7.01 13.49 -3.16
CA ILE A 6 -6.77 12.61 -2.01
C ILE A 6 -7.05 13.42 -0.75
N SER A 7 -8.33 13.67 -0.47
CA SER A 7 -8.73 14.35 0.77
C SER A 7 -8.83 13.34 1.91
N LEU A 8 -8.51 13.79 3.13
CA LEU A 8 -8.75 13.00 4.35
C LEU A 8 -10.24 12.83 4.64
N GLU A 9 -11.09 13.62 3.99
CA GLU A 9 -12.55 13.58 4.10
C GLU A 9 -13.16 12.38 3.37
N GLU A 10 -12.42 11.79 2.41
CA GLU A 10 -12.91 10.62 1.69
C GLU A 10 -12.97 9.40 2.62
N PRO A 11 -14.16 8.82 2.87
CA PRO A 11 -14.35 7.76 3.87
C PRO A 11 -13.52 6.51 3.56
N LEU A 12 -13.21 6.25 2.29
CA LEU A 12 -12.35 5.14 1.89
C LEU A 12 -10.91 5.34 2.35
N THR A 13 -10.35 6.54 2.14
CA THR A 13 -8.99 6.92 2.53
C THR A 13 -8.82 6.83 4.04
N GLN A 14 -9.78 7.37 4.80
CA GLN A 14 -9.78 7.32 6.26
C GLN A 14 -9.82 5.87 6.78
N THR A 15 -10.68 5.03 6.18
CA THR A 15 -10.77 3.61 6.54
C THR A 15 -9.44 2.90 6.29
N TYR A 16 -8.83 3.11 5.12
CA TYR A 16 -7.52 2.55 4.80
C TYR A 16 -6.45 2.97 5.82
N MET A 17 -6.34 4.26 6.12
CA MET A 17 -5.34 4.79 7.07
C MET A 17 -5.49 4.19 8.47
N ALA A 18 -6.71 4.13 8.99
CA ALA A 18 -6.99 3.57 10.31
C ALA A 18 -6.61 2.09 10.40
N HIS A 19 -6.98 1.31 9.38
CA HIS A 19 -6.69 -0.13 9.33
C HIS A 19 -5.20 -0.42 9.06
N ALA A 20 -4.54 0.38 8.22
CA ALA A 20 -3.10 0.30 8.00
C ALA A 20 -2.32 0.59 9.29
N ALA A 21 -2.72 1.61 10.05
CA ALA A 21 -2.14 1.93 11.36
C ALA A 21 -2.35 0.81 12.38
N LEU A 22 -3.56 0.24 12.45
CA LEU A 22 -3.84 -0.89 13.35
C LEU A 22 -2.94 -2.10 13.07
N LEU A 23 -2.77 -2.45 11.79
CA LEU A 23 -1.86 -3.53 11.39
C LEU A 23 -0.39 -3.21 11.66
N ALA A 24 0.01 -1.94 11.53
CA ALA A 24 1.35 -1.49 11.87
C ALA A 24 1.60 -1.61 13.38
N VAL A 25 0.65 -1.21 14.22
CA VAL A 25 0.74 -1.37 15.68
C VAL A 25 0.84 -2.85 16.06
N LYS A 26 0.06 -3.72 15.44
CA LYS A 26 0.14 -5.18 15.62
C LYS A 26 1.55 -5.70 15.29
N LEU A 27 2.13 -5.28 14.17
CA LEU A 27 3.47 -5.70 13.76
C LEU A 27 4.55 -5.10 14.68
N LEU A 28 4.38 -3.84 15.08
CA LEU A 28 5.26 -3.15 16.01
C LEU A 28 5.25 -3.88 17.35
N ALA A 29 4.11 -4.35 17.85
CA ALA A 29 4.05 -5.14 19.09
C ALA A 29 4.81 -6.48 19.00
N LEU A 30 4.89 -7.11 17.83
CA LEU A 30 5.68 -8.34 17.62
C LEU A 30 7.20 -8.08 17.62
N SER A 31 7.65 -6.88 17.27
CA SER A 31 9.08 -6.51 17.23
C SER A 31 9.78 -6.55 18.60
N PRO A 32 9.29 -5.88 19.68
CA PRO A 32 9.91 -5.94 20.99
C PRO A 32 9.74 -7.30 21.64
N ILE A 33 8.68 -8.07 21.33
CA ILE A 33 8.54 -9.45 21.80
C ILE A 33 9.68 -10.31 21.22
N ALA A 34 9.95 -10.19 19.92
CA ALA A 34 11.09 -10.87 19.30
C ALA A 34 12.41 -10.43 19.94
N ALA A 35 12.62 -9.13 20.14
CA ALA A 35 13.83 -8.60 20.78
C ALA A 35 14.00 -9.08 22.24
N PHE A 36 12.92 -9.07 23.02
CA PHE A 36 12.93 -9.50 24.42
C PHE A 36 13.26 -10.98 24.57
N THR A 37 12.76 -11.83 23.65
CA THR A 37 13.12 -13.25 23.67
C THR A 37 14.58 -13.50 23.30
N TRP A 38 15.19 -12.63 22.50
CA TRP A 38 16.61 -12.73 22.17
C TRP A 38 17.51 -12.30 23.32
N VAL A 39 17.17 -11.22 24.03
CA VAL A 39 17.90 -10.78 25.24
C VAL A 39 17.81 -11.84 26.34
N ASN A 40 16.65 -12.49 26.47
CA ASN A 40 16.41 -13.57 27.44
C ASN A 40 16.64 -14.97 26.84
N LYS A 41 17.71 -15.14 26.04
CA LYS A 41 18.02 -16.37 25.28
C LYS A 41 18.05 -17.67 26.10
N GLY A 42 18.11 -17.60 27.44
CA GLY A 42 18.03 -18.74 28.35
C GLY A 42 16.65 -19.02 28.98
N LEU A 43 15.69 -18.08 28.91
CA LEU A 43 14.33 -18.28 29.46
C LEU A 43 13.36 -18.87 28.44
N PHE A 44 13.55 -18.60 27.13
CA PHE A 44 12.65 -19.06 26.09
C PHE A 44 13.33 -20.10 25.21
N PRO A 45 12.80 -21.35 25.14
CA PRO A 45 13.46 -22.44 24.43
C PRO A 45 13.52 -22.25 22.91
N ASN A 46 12.86 -21.23 22.33
CA ASN A 46 12.61 -21.12 20.89
C ASN A 46 12.64 -19.67 20.36
N THR A 47 13.75 -18.95 20.53
CA THR A 47 13.90 -17.55 20.05
C THR A 47 13.70 -17.40 18.53
N ASP A 48 14.07 -18.41 17.75
CA ASP A 48 13.95 -18.36 16.29
C ASP A 48 12.52 -18.49 15.77
N ILE A 49 11.60 -19.06 16.55
CA ILE A 49 10.20 -19.22 16.14
C ILE A 49 9.53 -17.85 16.07
N ILE A 50 9.78 -16.99 17.06
CA ILE A 50 9.18 -15.66 17.15
C ILE A 50 9.72 -14.75 16.04
N ARG A 51 11.04 -14.80 15.77
CA ARG A 51 11.64 -14.07 14.66
C ARG A 51 11.06 -14.49 13.30
N ARG A 52 10.85 -15.80 13.09
CA ARG A 52 10.22 -16.33 11.87
C ARG A 52 8.76 -15.89 11.74
N ALA A 53 8.01 -15.88 12.83
CA ALA A 53 6.64 -15.39 12.85
C ALA A 53 6.56 -13.89 12.51
N TYR A 54 7.43 -13.06 13.13
CA TYR A 54 7.52 -11.62 12.83
C TYR A 54 7.82 -11.36 11.35
N LEU A 55 8.83 -12.05 10.79
CA LEU A 55 9.20 -11.91 9.38
C LEU A 55 8.11 -12.42 8.42
N SER A 56 7.41 -13.49 8.79
CA SER A 56 6.27 -14.00 8.03
C SER A 56 5.13 -12.97 8.00
N GLU A 57 4.78 -12.38 9.15
CA GLU A 57 3.78 -11.32 9.22
C GLU A 57 4.19 -10.09 8.41
N LEU A 58 5.44 -9.65 8.51
CA LEU A 58 5.97 -8.51 7.75
C LEU A 58 5.81 -8.73 6.22
N LYS A 59 6.18 -9.91 5.72
CA LYS A 59 6.06 -10.26 4.29
C LYS A 59 4.61 -10.24 3.81
N ASN A 60 3.66 -10.56 4.68
CA ASN A 60 2.24 -10.65 4.34
C ASN A 60 1.51 -9.29 4.43
N LEU A 61 1.96 -8.40 5.31
CA LEU A 61 1.41 -7.05 5.49
C LEU A 61 1.99 -6.03 4.51
N ALA A 62 3.27 -6.15 4.14
CA ALA A 62 3.93 -5.27 3.19
C ALA A 62 3.15 -5.04 1.87
N PRO A 63 2.66 -6.09 1.17
CA PRO A 63 1.88 -5.89 -0.05
C PRO A 63 0.56 -5.16 0.20
N PHE A 64 -0.08 -5.35 1.36
CA PHE A 64 -1.32 -4.64 1.68
C PHE A 64 -1.11 -3.13 1.83
N TRP A 65 -0.03 -2.70 2.50
CA TRP A 65 0.25 -1.26 2.61
C TRP A 65 0.49 -0.63 1.25
N ILE A 66 1.31 -1.26 0.41
CA ILE A 66 1.63 -0.71 -0.92
C ILE A 66 0.42 -0.75 -1.85
N VAL A 67 -0.20 -1.92 -2.01
CA VAL A 67 -1.34 -2.10 -2.92
C VAL A 67 -2.57 -1.36 -2.43
N GLY A 68 -2.82 -1.33 -1.13
CA GLY A 68 -3.94 -0.59 -0.55
C GLY A 68 -3.80 0.93 -0.75
N ALA A 69 -2.60 1.48 -0.59
CA ALA A 69 -2.35 2.90 -0.88
C ALA A 69 -2.61 3.21 -2.35
N LEU A 70 -2.11 2.38 -3.26
CA LEU A 70 -2.37 2.50 -4.69
C LEU A 70 -3.85 2.36 -5.02
N TYR A 71 -4.55 1.41 -4.39
CA TYR A 71 -5.97 1.15 -4.62
C TYR A 71 -6.83 2.38 -4.27
N VAL A 72 -6.56 3.07 -3.16
CA VAL A 72 -7.27 4.30 -2.78
C VAL A 72 -7.12 5.39 -3.86
N THR A 73 -5.93 5.53 -4.47
CA THR A 73 -5.69 6.53 -5.52
C THR A 73 -6.40 6.23 -6.84
N THR A 74 -6.89 5.00 -7.06
CA THR A 74 -7.64 4.65 -8.28
C THR A 74 -9.07 5.19 -8.31
N GLY A 75 -9.56 5.75 -7.19
CA GLY A 75 -10.95 6.20 -7.02
C GLY A 75 -11.99 5.09 -7.24
N PRO A 76 -11.87 3.92 -6.58
CA PRO A 76 -12.79 2.80 -6.72
C PRO A 76 -14.11 3.08 -6.00
N SER A 77 -15.10 2.19 -6.15
CA SER A 77 -16.36 2.31 -5.43
C SER A 77 -16.15 2.21 -3.91
N VAL A 78 -16.55 3.26 -3.20
CA VAL A 78 -16.47 3.41 -1.75
C VAL A 78 -16.99 2.21 -0.94
N PRO A 79 -18.17 1.61 -1.23
CA PRO A 79 -18.68 0.49 -0.43
C PRO A 79 -17.81 -0.77 -0.57
N LEU A 80 -17.39 -1.12 -1.80
CA LEU A 80 -16.54 -2.29 -2.02
C LEU A 80 -15.17 -2.10 -1.35
N GLY A 81 -14.52 -0.96 -1.57
CA GLY A 81 -13.20 -0.69 -1.01
C GLY A 81 -13.17 -0.78 0.52
N LYS A 82 -14.19 -0.23 1.20
CA LYS A 82 -14.33 -0.33 2.66
C LYS A 82 -14.47 -1.77 3.12
N THR A 83 -15.33 -2.55 2.46
CA THR A 83 -15.55 -3.95 2.82
C THR A 83 -14.29 -4.79 2.63
N LEU A 84 -13.54 -4.58 1.55
CA LEU A 84 -12.29 -5.28 1.29
C LEU A 84 -11.23 -5.00 2.35
N ILE A 85 -11.02 -3.73 2.71
CA ILE A 85 -10.06 -3.34 3.74
C ILE A 85 -10.46 -3.92 5.12
N ARG A 86 -11.74 -3.83 5.48
CA ARG A 86 -12.26 -4.40 6.74
C ARG A 86 -12.08 -5.91 6.77
N ALA A 87 -12.51 -6.60 5.73
CA ALA A 87 -12.38 -8.05 5.60
C ALA A 87 -10.90 -8.49 5.70
N TYR A 88 -10.00 -7.79 5.03
CA TYR A 88 -8.56 -8.05 5.14
C TYR A 88 -8.08 -7.93 6.58
N THR A 89 -8.38 -6.83 7.27
CA THR A 89 -7.94 -6.66 8.66
C THR A 89 -8.51 -7.69 9.62
N ILE A 90 -9.80 -8.02 9.50
CA ILE A 90 -10.44 -9.07 10.31
C ILE A 90 -9.73 -10.41 10.07
N SER A 91 -9.47 -10.75 8.82
CA SER A 91 -8.74 -11.97 8.45
C SER A 91 -7.37 -12.03 9.11
N ARG A 92 -6.61 -10.93 9.10
CA ARG A 92 -5.27 -10.85 9.73
C ARG A 92 -5.32 -10.89 11.26
N VAL A 93 -6.39 -10.39 11.87
CA VAL A 93 -6.59 -10.50 13.33
C VAL A 93 -6.96 -11.93 13.70
N CYS A 94 -7.87 -12.58 12.95
CA CYS A 94 -8.25 -13.98 13.15
C CYS A 94 -7.06 -14.94 13.07
N VAL A 95 -6.14 -14.74 12.12
CA VAL A 95 -4.91 -15.56 12.01
C VAL A 95 -4.10 -15.50 13.31
N VAL A 96 -3.95 -14.33 13.92
CA VAL A 96 -3.16 -14.19 15.17
C VAL A 96 -3.93 -14.69 16.39
N LEU A 97 -5.25 -14.52 16.43
CA LEU A 97 -6.07 -15.15 17.48
C LEU A 97 -6.02 -16.67 17.39
N GLY A 98 -5.95 -17.23 16.18
CA GLY A 98 -5.80 -18.65 15.93
C GLY A 98 -4.47 -19.22 16.42
N TYR A 99 -3.39 -18.44 16.39
CA TYR A 99 -2.12 -18.83 17.00
C TYR A 99 -2.11 -18.66 18.53
N ALA A 100 -2.79 -17.64 19.05
CA ALA A 100 -2.76 -17.29 20.48
C ALA A 100 -3.71 -18.15 21.33
N THR A 101 -4.81 -18.64 20.75
CA THR A 101 -5.83 -19.38 21.49
C THR A 101 -5.90 -20.83 21.00
N LYS A 102 -5.75 -21.80 21.92
CA LYS A 102 -5.87 -23.24 21.63
C LYS A 102 -7.23 -23.74 21.08
N PRO A 103 -8.39 -23.07 21.22
CA PRO A 103 -9.65 -23.62 20.74
C PRO A 103 -9.94 -23.34 19.26
N ILE A 104 -9.18 -22.48 18.57
CA ILE A 104 -9.45 -22.21 17.14
C ILE A 104 -8.78 -23.31 16.30
N PRO A 105 -9.54 -24.08 15.50
CA PRO A 105 -8.98 -25.10 14.63
C PRO A 105 -8.05 -24.45 13.58
N ALA A 106 -6.90 -25.09 13.35
CA ALA A 106 -5.88 -24.61 12.40
C ALA A 106 -6.44 -24.30 11.01
N LEU A 107 -7.48 -25.04 10.59
CA LEU A 107 -8.19 -24.82 9.33
C LEU A 107 -8.74 -23.40 9.18
N ILE A 108 -9.29 -22.80 10.24
CA ILE A 108 -9.86 -21.44 10.16
C ILE A 108 -8.76 -20.40 9.97
N SER A 109 -7.63 -20.57 10.66
CA SER A 109 -6.46 -19.71 10.53
C SER A 109 -5.88 -19.78 9.12
N ASP A 110 -5.78 -20.98 8.55
CA ASP A 110 -5.26 -21.18 7.20
C ASP A 110 -6.19 -20.58 6.14
N LEU A 111 -7.51 -20.78 6.28
CA LEU A 111 -8.49 -20.15 5.40
C LEU A 111 -8.44 -18.62 5.49
N ALA A 112 -8.29 -18.05 6.68
CA ALA A 112 -8.11 -16.61 6.85
C ALA A 112 -6.81 -16.10 6.21
N LEU A 113 -5.77 -16.92 6.18
CA LEU A 113 -4.51 -16.61 5.50
C LEU A 113 -4.72 -16.57 3.97
N ILE A 114 -5.42 -17.57 3.43
CA ILE A 114 -5.79 -17.66 2.00
C ILE A 114 -6.66 -16.48 1.59
N THR A 115 -7.71 -16.15 2.35
CA THR A 115 -8.58 -15.00 2.08
C THR A 115 -7.80 -13.69 2.05
N SER A 116 -6.84 -13.50 2.97
CA SER A 116 -6.00 -12.30 3.00
C SER A 116 -5.18 -12.14 1.71
N TYR A 117 -4.60 -13.24 1.20
CA TYR A 117 -3.87 -13.21 -0.07
C TYR A 117 -4.78 -12.93 -1.26
N PHE A 118 -5.98 -13.51 -1.27
CA PHE A 118 -6.95 -13.31 -2.35
C PHE A 118 -7.44 -11.85 -2.43
N ILE A 119 -7.66 -11.20 -1.29
CA ILE A 119 -8.03 -9.78 -1.26
C ILE A 119 -6.89 -8.90 -1.80
N ASN A 120 -5.65 -9.18 -1.40
CA ASN A 120 -4.48 -8.44 -1.90
C ASN A 120 -4.26 -8.64 -3.41
N SER A 121 -4.41 -9.85 -3.92
CA SER A 121 -4.28 -10.12 -5.35
C SER A 121 -5.37 -9.40 -6.16
N TYR A 122 -6.62 -9.43 -5.68
CA TYR A 122 -7.72 -8.69 -6.30
C TYR A 122 -7.45 -7.18 -6.40
N MET A 123 -7.07 -6.54 -5.28
CA MET A 123 -6.78 -5.09 -5.28
C MET A 123 -5.61 -4.77 -6.21
N SER A 124 -4.59 -5.61 -6.24
CA SER A 124 -3.41 -5.45 -7.10
C SER A 124 -3.80 -5.49 -8.59
N VAL A 125 -4.64 -6.45 -8.98
CA VAL A 125 -5.12 -6.58 -10.36
C VAL A 125 -5.93 -5.34 -10.79
N CYS A 126 -6.84 -4.84 -9.93
CA CYS A 126 -7.59 -3.62 -10.22
C CYS A 126 -6.69 -2.39 -10.42
N VAL A 127 -5.67 -2.26 -9.57
CA VAL A 127 -4.65 -1.21 -9.68
C VAL A 127 -3.94 -1.29 -11.03
N ILE A 128 -3.44 -2.48 -11.40
CA ILE A 128 -2.72 -2.68 -12.65
C ILE A 128 -3.57 -2.32 -13.87
N TYR A 129 -4.82 -2.79 -13.95
CA TYR A 129 -5.71 -2.45 -15.06
C TYR A 129 -5.93 -0.95 -15.18
N LYS A 130 -6.17 -0.26 -14.06
CA LYS A 130 -6.42 1.17 -14.07
C LYS A 130 -5.22 1.97 -14.58
N TYR A 131 -4.02 1.65 -14.11
CA TYR A 131 -2.81 2.35 -14.53
C TYR A 131 -2.41 2.02 -15.97
N LYS A 132 -2.64 0.79 -16.43
CA LYS A 132 -2.42 0.41 -17.84
C LYS A 132 -3.30 1.23 -18.77
N ASP A 133 -4.60 1.35 -18.48
CA ASP A 133 -5.53 2.12 -19.31
C ASP A 133 -5.15 3.60 -19.37
N CYS A 134 -4.75 4.17 -18.23
CA CYS A 134 -4.24 5.54 -18.16
C CYS A 134 -2.96 5.71 -19.01
N LEU A 135 -2.05 4.75 -18.97
CA LEU A 135 -0.80 4.79 -19.73
C LEU A 135 -1.06 4.70 -21.25
N TYR A 136 -1.89 3.75 -21.70
CA TYR A 136 -2.22 3.62 -23.13
C TYR A 136 -2.90 4.88 -23.68
N ARG A 137 -3.77 5.50 -22.88
CA ARG A 137 -4.44 6.74 -23.27
C ARG A 137 -3.49 7.93 -23.36
N PHE A 138 -2.51 8.01 -22.45
CA PHE A 138 -1.48 9.05 -22.48
C PHE A 138 -0.58 8.91 -23.72
N VAL A 139 -0.11 7.69 -24.01
CA VAL A 139 0.70 7.40 -25.20
C VAL A 139 -0.08 7.73 -26.49
N SER A 140 -1.32 7.26 -26.59
CA SER A 140 -2.19 7.54 -27.76
C SER A 140 -2.44 9.04 -27.95
N PHE A 141 -2.68 9.79 -26.88
CA PHE A 141 -2.86 11.24 -26.95
C PHE A 141 -1.58 11.97 -27.40
N ASN A 142 -0.41 11.52 -26.94
CA ASN A 142 0.86 12.14 -27.32
C ASN A 142 1.22 11.85 -28.78
N THR A 143 0.96 10.62 -29.27
CA THR A 143 1.10 10.28 -30.70
C THR A 143 0.13 11.08 -31.56
N PHE A 144 -1.12 11.27 -31.12
CA PHE A 144 -2.07 12.14 -31.83
C PHE A 144 -1.57 13.59 -31.88
N LYS A 145 -1.04 14.15 -30.80
CA LYS A 145 -0.44 15.51 -30.80
C LYS A 145 0.75 15.63 -31.75
N LEU A 146 1.58 14.61 -31.88
CA LEU A 146 2.73 14.59 -32.80
C LEU A 146 2.31 14.48 -34.27
N VAL A 147 1.29 13.68 -34.58
CA VAL A 147 0.74 13.55 -35.95
C VAL A 147 -0.08 14.78 -36.36
N SER A 148 -0.71 15.47 -35.42
CA SER A 148 -1.59 16.62 -35.69
C SER A 148 -0.85 17.97 -35.80
N GLY A 149 0.49 18.00 -35.73
CA GLY A 149 1.29 19.21 -35.92
C GLY A 149 1.00 20.37 -34.94
N SER A 150 0.31 20.13 -33.82
CA SER A 150 -0.02 21.19 -32.85
C SER A 150 0.84 21.05 -31.60
N VAL A 151 2.09 21.53 -31.73
CA VAL A 151 2.93 21.93 -30.58
C VAL A 151 2.27 23.15 -29.94
N ARG A 152 1.21 22.94 -29.17
CA ARG A 152 0.75 23.96 -28.23
C ARG A 152 1.52 23.74 -26.94
N CYS A 153 2.57 24.54 -26.77
CA CYS A 153 3.24 24.80 -25.50
C CYS A 153 2.18 25.23 -24.47
N GLN A 154 1.61 24.27 -23.74
CA GLN A 154 0.78 24.60 -22.61
C GLN A 154 1.70 24.68 -21.41
N ASN A 155 2.17 25.91 -21.23
CA ASN A 155 2.71 26.52 -20.02
C ASN A 155 2.30 25.74 -18.76
N VAL A 156 3.08 24.74 -18.38
CA VAL A 156 3.05 24.20 -17.04
C VAL A 156 3.76 25.26 -16.22
N GLY A 157 2.99 26.01 -15.42
CA GLY A 157 3.51 26.99 -14.50
C GLY A 157 4.46 26.33 -13.51
N VAL A 158 5.75 26.26 -13.87
CA VAL A 158 6.85 26.05 -12.95
C VAL A 158 7.34 27.45 -12.60
N HIS A 159 6.68 28.05 -11.61
CA HIS A 159 7.06 29.34 -11.08
C HIS A 159 8.36 29.21 -10.26
N TRP A 160 9.48 29.44 -10.95
CA TRP A 160 10.72 30.05 -10.48
C TRP A 160 11.16 29.86 -9.03
N ILE A 161 11.96 28.81 -8.79
CA ILE A 161 13.02 28.78 -7.77
C ILE A 161 14.10 27.90 -8.42
N VAL A 162 15.20 28.41 -9.00
CA VAL A 162 16.40 28.89 -8.32
C VAL A 162 17.20 29.78 -9.31
N HIS A 163 17.41 31.02 -8.89
CA HIS A 163 18.65 31.79 -9.00
C HIS A 163 19.52 31.65 -10.27
N SER A 164 19.44 32.70 -11.09
CA SER A 164 20.49 33.22 -11.96
C SER A 164 21.74 33.62 -11.16
N SER A 165 22.86 32.93 -11.38
CA SER A 165 24.20 33.53 -11.30
C SER A 165 25.23 32.56 -11.87
N ILE A 166 25.78 32.88 -13.05
CA ILE A 166 27.20 32.70 -13.45
C ILE A 166 27.35 33.41 -14.81
N ALA A 167 28.06 34.54 -14.74
CA ALA A 167 29.04 35.08 -15.71
C ALA A 167 28.59 35.21 -17.19
N SER A 168 28.42 36.41 -17.75
CA SER A 168 29.48 37.37 -18.11
C SER A 168 30.70 36.70 -18.74
N LEU A 169 31.08 37.15 -19.95
CA LEU A 169 32.08 36.67 -20.93
C LEU A 169 31.34 36.12 -22.18
N ASN A 170 31.32 36.75 -23.34
CA ASN A 170 32.22 37.72 -23.93
C ASN A 170 31.47 38.62 -24.93
N ASN A 171 31.85 39.90 -24.89
CA ASN A 171 31.65 40.87 -25.95
C ASN A 171 32.99 40.92 -26.71
N ILE A 172 33.02 40.41 -27.95
CA ILE A 172 33.89 40.71 -29.12
C ILE A 172 33.37 39.82 -30.25
#